data_AF-A0A9P8IW46-F1
#
_entry.id   AF-A0A9P8IW46-F1
#
_cell.length_a   1.000
_cell.length_b   1.000
_cell.length_c   1.000
_cell.angle_alpha   90.00
_cell.angle_beta   90.00
_cell.angle_gamma   90.00
#
_symmetry.space_group_name_H-M   'P 1'
#
loop_
_entity.id
_entity.type
_entity.pdbx_description
1 polymer ?
#
loop_
_entity_poly.entity_id
_entity_poly.type
_entity_poly.pdbx_seq_one_letter_code
_entity_poly.pdbx_strand_id
1 'polypeptide(L)'
;MDKVDLEVGDIVLAMSDGVIDNLWEHEIVARILKSIKEWESGTHAEAHKGDRAGGRNGGMRVAAQDLMEAAREIAVDPFAESPFMEHAIEEGLASEGGKLDDISVVAALCVKNEG
;
A
#
# COMPACT_ATOMS: atom_id res chain seq x y z
N MET A 1 -9.76 16.88 -16.39
CA MET A 1 -8.78 15.87 -15.92
C MET A 1 -8.03 16.56 -14.81
N ASP A 2 -8.27 16.12 -13.59
CA ASP A 2 -7.62 16.71 -12.42
C ASP A 2 -6.14 16.33 -12.45
N LYS A 3 -5.30 17.29 -12.04
CA LYS A 3 -3.85 17.14 -12.00
C LYS A 3 -3.40 17.42 -10.58
N VAL A 4 -2.44 16.63 -10.13
CA VAL A 4 -1.75 16.83 -8.86
C VAL A 4 -0.31 17.14 -9.19
N ASP A 5 0.20 18.26 -8.68
CA ASP A 5 1.61 18.61 -8.79
C ASP A 5 2.44 17.69 -7.88
N LEU A 6 3.59 17.23 -8.36
CA LEU A 6 4.48 16.32 -7.63
C LEU A 6 5.77 17.02 -7.21
N GLU A 7 6.25 16.67 -6.02
CA GLU A 7 7.53 17.09 -5.46
C GLU A 7 8.49 15.90 -5.33
N VAL A 8 9.80 16.20 -5.30
CA VAL A 8 10.82 15.17 -5.07
C VAL A 8 10.66 14.61 -3.66
N GLY A 9 10.55 13.29 -3.56
CA GLY A 9 10.27 12.60 -2.31
C GLY A 9 8.83 12.12 -2.19
N ASP A 10 7.92 12.59 -3.06
CA ASP A 10 6.55 12.08 -3.09
C ASP A 10 6.51 10.60 -3.46
N ILE A 11 5.59 9.88 -2.82
CA ILE A 11 5.30 8.48 -3.11
C ILE A 11 3.97 8.43 -3.84
N VAL A 12 3.98 7.81 -5.02
CA VAL A 12 2.78 7.59 -5.82
C VAL A 12 2.42 6.12 -5.76
N LEU A 13 1.18 5.85 -5.34
CA LEU A 13 0.61 4.51 -5.31
C LEU A 13 -0.49 4.40 -6.37
N ALA A 14 -0.45 3.34 -7.16
CA ALA A 14 -1.57 2.89 -7.97
C ALA A 14 -1.97 1.49 -7.50
N MET A 15 -3.26 1.27 -7.28
CA MET A 15 -3.77 0.04 -6.67
C MET A 15 -5.11 -0.37 -7.28
N SER A 16 -5.40 -1.68 -7.26
CA SER A 16 -6.74 -2.20 -7.57
C SER A 16 -7.72 -1.98 -6.42
N ASP A 17 -9.01 -2.11 -6.72
CA ASP A 17 -10.09 -2.10 -5.74
C ASP A 17 -9.89 -3.16 -4.64
N GLY A 18 -9.35 -4.34 -4.98
CA GLY A 18 -8.99 -5.37 -4.01
C GLY A 18 -8.06 -4.90 -2.87
N VAL A 19 -7.34 -3.78 -3.02
CA VAL A 19 -6.58 -3.15 -1.92
C VAL A 19 -7.48 -2.26 -1.07
N ILE A 20 -8.19 -1.31 -1.69
CA ILE A 20 -9.00 -0.30 -1.00
C ILE A 20 -10.30 -0.86 -0.42
N ASP A 21 -10.76 -2.01 -0.91
CA ASP A 21 -11.88 -2.77 -0.34
C ASP A 21 -11.50 -3.44 0.99
N ASN A 22 -10.21 -3.63 1.24
CA ASN A 22 -9.69 -4.41 2.36
C ASN A 22 -8.81 -3.61 3.33
N LEU A 23 -8.45 -2.36 3.00
CA LEU A 23 -7.63 -1.50 3.85
C LEU A 23 -8.14 -0.06 3.80
N TRP A 24 -8.21 0.60 4.95
CA TRP A 24 -8.53 2.03 4.98
C TRP A 24 -7.34 2.89 4.53
N GLU A 25 -7.62 4.07 3.98
CA GLU A 25 -6.59 5.01 3.48
C GLU A 25 -5.47 5.28 4.49
N HIS A 26 -5.83 5.47 5.77
CA HIS A 26 -4.86 5.75 6.83
C HIS A 26 -3.95 4.54 7.13
N GLU A 27 -4.45 3.32 6.98
CA GLU A 27 -3.66 2.10 7.13
C GLU A 27 -2.69 1.92 5.96
N ILE A 28 -3.15 2.19 4.74
CA ILE A 28 -2.33 2.17 3.53
C ILE A 28 -1.12 3.09 3.73
N VAL A 29 -1.37 4.35 4.13
CA VAL A 29 -0.31 5.34 4.39
C VAL A 29 0.62 4.87 5.51
N ALA A 30 0.08 4.42 6.63
CA ALA A 30 0.87 3.97 7.77
C ALA A 30 1.80 2.79 7.42
N ARG A 31 1.30 1.82 6.64
CA ARG A 31 2.05 0.63 6.22
C ARG A 31 3.19 1.00 5.26
N ILE A 32 2.93 1.86 4.27
CA ILE A 32 3.96 2.32 3.34
C ILE A 32 5.06 3.08 4.07
N LEU A 33 4.70 4.01 4.96
CA LEU A 33 5.69 4.77 5.74
C LEU A 33 6.51 3.86 6.66
N LYS A 34 5.87 2.87 7.30
CA LYS A 34 6.55 1.89 8.13
C LYS A 34 7.55 1.07 7.31
N SER A 35 7.11 0.52 6.17
CA SER A 35 7.94 -0.31 5.29
C SER A 35 9.17 0.46 4.79
N ILE A 36 8.99 1.71 4.34
CA ILE A 36 10.09 2.57 3.89
C ILE A 36 11.08 2.85 5.03
N LYS A 37 10.57 3.13 6.24
CA LYS A 37 11.44 3.39 7.40
C LYS A 37 12.26 2.17 7.80
N GLU A 38 11.66 0.98 7.76
CA GLU A 38 12.35 -0.30 8.03
C GLU A 38 13.36 -0.67 6.93
N TRP A 39 13.08 -0.27 5.69
CA TRP A 39 14.02 -0.37 4.60
C TRP A 39 15.23 0.56 4.79
N GLU A 40 14.98 1.83 5.12
CA GLU A 40 16.01 2.86 5.35
C GLU A 40 16.94 2.51 6.51
N SER A 41 16.38 2.01 7.62
CA SER A 41 17.15 1.54 8.77
C SER A 41 18.04 0.34 8.45
N GLY A 42 17.72 -0.40 7.37
CA GLY A 42 18.41 -1.62 7.00
C GLY A 42 18.04 -2.82 7.83
N THR A 43 16.94 -2.75 8.56
CA THR A 43 16.41 -3.88 9.34
C THR A 43 15.66 -4.88 8.46
N HIS A 44 15.28 -4.49 7.25
CA HIS A 44 14.59 -5.37 6.30
C HIS A 44 15.52 -6.48 5.76
N ALA A 45 15.01 -7.71 5.65
CA ALA A 45 15.80 -8.89 5.27
C ALA A 45 16.40 -8.78 3.85
N GLU A 46 15.69 -8.12 2.95
CA GLU A 46 16.12 -7.86 1.57
C GLU A 46 16.96 -6.58 1.43
N ALA A 47 17.30 -5.88 2.53
CA ALA A 47 18.09 -4.66 2.44
C ALA A 47 19.52 -4.96 1.97
N HIS A 48 19.97 -4.20 0.97
CA HIS A 48 21.33 -4.30 0.43
C HIS A 48 22.08 -2.97 0.61
N LYS A 49 23.40 -2.97 0.33
CA LYS A 49 24.20 -1.73 0.33
C LYS A 49 23.78 -0.84 -0.84
N GLY A 50 23.44 0.41 -0.54
CA GLY A 50 23.04 1.43 -1.51
C GLY A 50 22.35 2.61 -0.84
N ASP A 51 21.95 3.61 -1.62
CA ASP A 51 21.07 4.69 -1.14
C ASP A 51 19.66 4.13 -0.88
N ARG A 52 19.21 4.16 0.37
CA ARG A 52 17.90 3.62 0.76
C ARG A 52 16.87 4.72 1.02
N ALA A 53 17.28 5.99 0.97
CA ALA A 53 16.43 7.13 1.30
C ALA A 53 15.18 7.16 0.40
N GLY A 54 14.02 7.35 1.01
CA GLY A 54 12.70 7.32 0.36
C GLY A 54 12.33 5.95 -0.19
N GLY A 55 12.97 4.86 0.23
CA GLY A 55 12.74 3.51 -0.30
C GLY A 55 13.38 3.24 -1.67
N ARG A 56 14.47 3.95 -1.99
CA ARG A 56 15.33 3.65 -3.14
C ARG A 56 15.96 2.26 -3.04
N ASN A 57 16.48 1.78 -4.17
CA ASN A 57 17.20 0.50 -4.29
C ASN A 57 16.40 -0.75 -3.88
N GLY A 58 15.07 -0.72 -4.04
CA GLY A 58 14.19 -1.87 -3.80
C GLY A 58 13.15 -1.65 -2.71
N GLY A 59 13.27 -0.58 -1.91
CA GLY A 59 12.30 -0.26 -0.86
C GLY A 59 10.88 -0.04 -1.37
N MET A 60 10.68 0.56 -2.55
CA MET A 60 9.34 0.68 -3.16
C MET A 60 8.71 -0.68 -3.49
N ARG A 61 9.51 -1.65 -3.93
CA ARG A 61 9.01 -3.01 -4.19
C ARG A 61 8.59 -3.68 -2.88
N VAL A 62 9.39 -3.54 -1.83
CA VAL A 62 9.07 -4.05 -0.49
C VAL A 62 7.80 -3.39 0.04
N ALA A 63 7.69 -2.06 -0.03
CA ALA A 63 6.50 -1.34 0.39
C ALA A 63 5.24 -1.77 -0.37
N ALA A 64 5.33 -1.98 -1.69
CA ALA A 64 4.22 -2.50 -2.48
C ALA A 64 3.84 -3.94 -2.07
N GLN A 65 4.83 -4.80 -1.82
CA GLN A 65 4.64 -6.19 -1.38
C GLN A 65 3.96 -6.23 0.00
N ASP A 66 4.47 -5.46 0.97
CA ASP A 66 3.92 -5.39 2.32
C ASP A 66 2.47 -4.90 2.33
N LEU A 67 2.16 -3.93 1.45
CA LEU A 67 0.79 -3.42 1.30
C LEU A 67 -0.14 -4.47 0.67
N MET A 68 0.34 -5.16 -0.37
CA MET A 68 -0.41 -6.23 -1.02
C MET A 68 -0.69 -7.39 -0.04
N GLU A 69 0.30 -7.78 0.76
CA GLU A 69 0.15 -8.84 1.76
C GLU A 69 -0.84 -8.45 2.86
N ALA A 70 -0.78 -7.20 3.34
CA ALA A 70 -1.75 -6.69 4.30
C ALA A 70 -3.19 -6.72 3.78
N ALA A 71 -3.41 -6.29 2.54
CA ALA A 71 -4.74 -6.35 1.93
C ALA A 71 -5.20 -7.81 1.77
N ARG A 72 -4.29 -8.72 1.39
CA ARG A 72 -4.58 -10.15 1.24
C ARG A 72 -4.97 -10.79 2.57
N GLU A 73 -4.31 -10.43 3.67
CA GLU A 73 -4.63 -10.95 5.01
C GLU A 73 -6.08 -10.64 5.39
N ILE A 74 -6.55 -9.41 5.13
CA ILE A 74 -7.94 -9.02 5.39
C ILE A 74 -8.89 -9.68 4.39
N ALA A 75 -8.52 -9.71 3.10
CA ALA A 75 -9.35 -10.27 2.03
C ALA A 75 -9.74 -11.74 2.21
N VAL A 76 -8.90 -12.53 2.89
CA VAL A 76 -9.15 -13.97 3.15
C VAL A 76 -9.81 -14.23 4.50
N ASP A 77 -9.95 -13.23 5.36
CA ASP A 77 -10.55 -13.37 6.68
C ASP A 77 -12.06 -13.09 6.62
N PRO A 78 -12.92 -14.12 6.81
CA PRO A 78 -14.36 -13.97 6.77
C PRO A 78 -14.94 -13.18 7.96
N PHE A 79 -14.13 -12.87 8.96
CA PHE A 79 -14.54 -12.12 10.16
C PHE A 79 -13.82 -10.77 10.29
N ALA A 80 -12.98 -10.39 9.32
CA ALA A 80 -12.31 -9.11 9.37
C ALA A 80 -13.28 -7.94 9.20
N GLU A 81 -12.94 -6.82 9.85
CA GLU A 81 -13.51 -5.52 9.53
C GLU A 81 -12.81 -4.98 8.29
N SER A 82 -13.58 -4.52 7.31
CA SER A 82 -13.04 -4.03 6.04
C SER A 82 -13.88 -2.87 5.51
N PRO A 83 -13.30 -1.96 4.70
CA PRO A 83 -14.06 -0.96 3.98
C PRO A 83 -15.19 -1.57 3.14
N PHE A 84 -14.96 -2.70 2.47
CA PHE A 84 -15.99 -3.38 1.69
C PHE A 84 -17.20 -3.78 2.53
N MET A 85 -16.98 -4.36 3.72
CA MET A 85 -18.05 -4.71 4.63
C MET A 85 -18.83 -3.48 5.09
N GLU A 86 -18.13 -2.41 5.48
CA GLU A 86 -18.75 -1.14 5.89
C GLU A 86 -19.67 -0.59 4.79
N HIS A 87 -19.17 -0.50 3.55
CA HIS A 87 -19.96 -0.03 2.40
C HIS A 87 -21.15 -0.97 2.10
N ALA A 88 -20.97 -2.29 2.21
CA ALA A 88 -22.06 -3.23 1.99
C ALA A 88 -23.19 -3.06 3.01
N ILE A 89 -22.84 -2.81 4.29
CA ILE A 89 -23.81 -2.54 5.36
C ILE A 89 -24.55 -1.23 5.11
N GLU A 90 -23.84 -0.16 4.69
CA GLU A 90 -24.45 1.13 4.36
C GLU A 90 -25.46 1.02 3.20
N GLU A 91 -25.19 0.15 2.23
CA GLU A 91 -26.09 -0.18 1.12
C GLU A 91 -27.20 -1.17 1.51
N GLY A 92 -27.26 -1.58 2.79
CA GLY A 92 -28.31 -2.46 3.33
C GLY A 92 -28.11 -3.95 3.04
N LEU A 93 -26.92 -4.36 2.63
CA LEU A 93 -26.54 -5.75 2.43
C LEU A 93 -25.92 -6.31 3.72
N ALA A 94 -26.30 -7.53 4.10
CA ALA A 94 -25.64 -8.25 5.18
C ALA A 94 -24.34 -8.89 4.66
N SER A 95 -23.22 -8.22 4.87
CA SER A 95 -21.88 -8.73 4.54
C SER A 95 -20.95 -8.60 5.76
N GLU A 96 -20.08 -9.58 5.94
CA GLU A 96 -19.06 -9.65 6.99
C GLU A 96 -17.74 -10.13 6.34
N GLY A 97 -16.60 -9.69 6.87
CA GLY A 97 -15.28 -10.11 6.39
C GLY A 97 -14.65 -9.20 5.33
N GLY A 98 -13.50 -9.63 4.81
CA GLY A 98 -12.86 -9.02 3.65
C GLY A 98 -13.47 -9.46 2.32
N LYS A 99 -13.05 -8.77 1.25
CA LYS A 99 -13.43 -9.09 -0.14
C LYS A 99 -12.28 -9.82 -0.83
N LEU A 100 -12.51 -11.09 -1.18
CA LEU A 100 -11.55 -11.87 -1.96
C LEU A 100 -11.57 -11.45 -3.44
N ASP A 101 -10.58 -10.67 -3.84
CA ASP A 101 -10.46 -10.11 -5.20
C ASP A 101 -8.99 -10.07 -5.67
N ASP A 102 -8.77 -9.71 -6.93
CA ASP A 102 -7.42 -9.51 -7.48
C ASP A 102 -6.74 -8.28 -6.84
N ILE A 103 -5.61 -8.51 -6.16
CA ILE A 103 -4.87 -7.47 -5.43
C ILE A 103 -3.60 -7.12 -6.22
N SER A 104 -3.51 -5.86 -6.66
CA SER A 104 -2.35 -5.31 -7.37
C SER A 104 -1.94 -3.97 -6.79
N VAL A 105 -0.63 -3.78 -6.58
CA VAL A 105 -0.04 -2.54 -6.07
C VAL A 105 1.17 -2.15 -6.92
N VAL A 106 1.24 -0.88 -7.32
CA VAL A 106 2.43 -0.24 -7.89
C VAL A 106 2.81 0.92 -6.99
N ALA A 107 4.03 0.92 -6.48
CA ALA A 107 4.61 2.02 -5.71
C ALA A 107 5.78 2.66 -6.46
N ALA A 108 5.78 3.98 -6.54
CA ALA A 108 6.82 4.77 -7.18
C ALA A 108 7.27 5.91 -6.29
N LEU A 109 8.58 6.20 -6.31
CA LEU A 109 9.18 7.37 -5.66
C LEU A 109 9.46 8.44 -6.70
N CYS A 110 8.97 9.65 -6.49
CA CYS A 110 9.32 10.81 -7.29
C CYS A 110 10.77 11.22 -7.01
N VAL A 111 11.63 11.11 -8.02
CA VAL A 111 13.05 11.47 -7.94
C VAL A 111 13.35 12.60 -8.91
N LYS A 112 14.37 13.40 -8.57
CA LYS A 112 14.86 14.44 -9.48
C LYS A 112 15.38 13.77 -10.75
N ASN A 113 14.92 14.26 -11.90
CA ASN A 113 15.53 13.88 -13.18
C ASN A 113 16.89 14.57 -13.31
N GLU A 114 17.97 13.81 -13.42
CA GLU A 114 19.32 14.36 -13.47
C GLU A 114 19.77 14.82 -14.87
N GLY A 115 19.02 14.48 -15.92
CA GLY A 115 19.26 15.00 -17.29
C GLY A 115 20.46 14.39 -18.00
#